data_AF-X8JWG4-F1
#
_entry.id   AF-X8JWG4-F1
#
_cell.length_a   1.000
_cell.length_b   1.000
_cell.length_c   1.000
_cell.angle_alpha   90.00
_cell.angle_beta   90.00
_cell.angle_gamma   90.00
#
_symmetry.space_group_name_H-M   'P 1'
#
loop_
_entity.id
_entity.type
_entity.pdbx_description
1 polymer ?
#
loop_
_entity_poly.entity_id
_entity_poly.type
_entity_poly.pdbx_seq_one_letter_code
_entity_poly.pdbx_strand_id
1 'polypeptide(L)'
;MPLRNSLHRRSHKERSQLAHRSKLGLLEKHKDYVLRARDYRSKRDRLRILKVKAETKNKDEFYFGMNGRKTEKGVEYRSRGGEGALPEDMVKVLKTQDEGYLRTVRKKGLKRIDATKTRLTAMVDLVPTAEDIDDLDDDVVDILRSAGVLSPEKSSSRKGKGKAVQATPRHIVFVDNDDQAKVYTGSSSSQPVSAAQDVWASEDEDDSEGWSDHDMDEGEGEEDQYAPQRAQKQEAKRQAAAKARLCVLLYKTIIDYLAET
;
A
#
# COMPACT_ATOMS: atom_id res chain seq x y z
N MET A 1 58.25 -3.25 31.13
CA MET A 1 57.02 -2.53 31.55
C MET A 1 56.47 -3.22 32.79
N PRO A 2 56.37 -2.55 33.95
CA PRO A 2 55.99 -3.22 35.20
C PRO A 2 54.54 -3.73 35.14
N LEU A 3 54.29 -4.90 35.74
CA LEU A 3 53.01 -5.63 35.80
C LEU A 3 51.93 -4.93 36.65
N ARG A 4 51.81 -3.61 36.53
CA ARG A 4 50.77 -2.79 37.20
C ARG A 4 49.38 -2.88 36.52
N ASN A 5 49.28 -3.65 35.44
CA ASN A 5 48.11 -3.76 34.56
C ASN A 5 47.53 -5.19 34.46
N SER A 6 47.94 -6.13 35.33
CA SER A 6 47.39 -7.50 35.31
C SER A 6 46.10 -7.67 36.11
N LEU A 7 45.72 -6.68 36.93
CA LEU A 7 44.47 -6.68 37.68
C LEU A 7 43.48 -5.73 37.00
N HIS A 8 42.30 -6.25 36.64
CA HIS A 8 41.22 -5.46 36.06
C HIS A 8 40.80 -4.34 37.03
N ARG A 9 40.95 -3.09 36.57
CA ARG A 9 40.43 -1.92 37.30
C ARG A 9 38.91 -1.90 37.17
N ARG A 10 38.22 -1.57 38.27
CA ARG A 10 36.75 -1.46 38.25
C ARG A 10 36.34 -0.36 37.27
N SER A 11 35.40 -0.68 36.38
CA SER A 11 34.76 0.33 35.54
C SER A 11 33.78 1.16 36.38
N HIS A 12 33.90 2.49 36.31
CA HIS A 12 33.01 3.41 37.00
C HIS A 12 31.85 3.76 36.07
N LYS A 13 30.61 3.43 36.47
CA LYS A 13 29.40 3.73 35.70
C LYS A 13 29.04 5.22 35.83
N GLU A 14 28.53 5.79 34.74
CA GLU A 14 28.06 7.18 34.73
C GLU A 14 26.65 7.28 35.35
N ARG A 15 26.34 8.41 35.99
CA ARG A 15 25.03 8.63 36.65
C ARG A 15 23.99 9.18 35.67
N SER A 16 22.73 8.78 35.84
CA SER A 16 21.57 9.29 35.11
C SER A 16 21.17 10.72 35.51
N GLN A 17 20.22 11.30 34.78
CA GLN A 17 19.56 12.57 35.13
C GLN A 17 18.64 12.39 36.36
N LEU A 18 18.44 13.45 37.15
CA LEU A 18 17.50 13.43 38.27
C LEU A 18 16.07 13.22 37.78
N ALA A 19 15.27 12.42 38.49
CA ALA A 19 13.91 12.05 38.09
C ALA A 19 13.00 13.27 37.87
N HIS A 20 13.05 14.28 38.75
CA HIS A 20 12.28 15.52 38.60
C HIS A 20 12.70 16.35 37.35
N ARG A 21 13.93 16.17 36.85
CA ARG A 21 14.46 16.90 35.68
C ARG A 21 14.46 16.06 34.40
N SER A 22 13.81 14.90 34.41
CA SER A 22 13.69 14.00 33.25
C SER A 22 13.12 14.70 32.01
N LYS A 23 12.23 15.69 32.19
CA LYS A 23 11.66 16.52 31.12
C LYS A 23 12.71 17.24 30.26
N LEU A 24 13.90 17.54 30.81
CA LEU A 24 14.99 18.24 30.10
C LEU A 24 15.84 17.32 29.21
N GLY A 25 15.52 16.02 29.18
CA GLY A 25 16.28 15.02 28.44
C GLY A 25 17.52 14.51 29.19
N LEU A 26 18.46 13.94 28.45
CA LEU A 26 19.66 13.32 29.00
C LEU A 26 20.58 14.36 29.65
N LEU A 27 21.15 14.01 30.80
CA LEU A 27 22.14 14.85 31.48
C LEU A 27 23.49 14.75 30.77
N GLU A 28 23.80 15.74 29.95
CA GLU A 28 25.07 15.83 29.23
C GLU A 28 26.28 15.73 30.17
N LYS A 29 27.27 14.95 29.76
CA LYS A 29 28.55 14.81 30.46
C LYS A 29 29.66 15.50 29.67
N HIS A 30 30.88 15.46 30.22
CA HIS A 30 32.03 16.10 29.59
C HIS A 30 32.29 15.57 28.16
N LYS A 31 32.09 14.27 27.92
CA LYS A 31 32.23 13.68 26.57
C LYS A 31 31.27 14.34 25.57
N ASP A 32 30.00 14.49 25.95
CA ASP A 32 28.97 15.11 25.11
C ASP A 32 29.25 16.60 24.89
N TYR A 33 29.69 17.30 25.94
CA TYR A 33 30.12 18.71 25.84
C TYR A 33 31.26 18.88 24.83
N VAL A 34 32.27 18.01 24.88
CA VAL A 34 33.40 18.07 23.94
C VAL A 34 32.92 17.87 22.50
N LEU A 35 32.01 16.92 22.25
CA LEU A 35 31.43 16.71 20.93
C LEU A 35 30.65 17.94 20.45
N ARG A 36 29.79 18.50 21.31
CA ARG A 36 29.01 19.71 21.00
C ARG A 36 29.91 20.92 20.75
N ALA A 37 30.94 21.13 21.56
CA ALA A 37 31.87 22.24 21.41
C ALA A 37 32.67 22.14 20.11
N ARG A 38 33.09 20.92 19.73
CA ARG A 38 33.76 20.66 18.44
C ARG A 38 32.85 20.95 17.25
N ASP A 39 31.60 20.48 17.29
CA ASP A 39 30.60 20.75 16.25
C ASP A 39 30.32 22.25 16.10
N TYR A 40 30.07 22.94 17.21
CA TYR A 40 29.86 24.39 17.23
C TYR A 40 31.05 25.15 16.64
N ARG A 41 32.28 24.80 17.04
CA ARG A 41 33.50 25.41 16.51
C ARG A 41 33.62 25.16 15.00
N SER A 42 33.38 23.94 14.54
CA SER A 42 33.42 23.59 13.11
C SER A 42 32.41 24.42 12.29
N LYS A 43 31.16 24.51 12.74
CA LYS A 43 30.11 25.32 12.10
C LYS A 43 30.48 26.80 12.06
N ARG A 44 30.93 27.35 13.19
CA ARG A 44 31.38 28.75 13.28
C ARG A 44 32.54 29.04 12.34
N ASP A 45 33.52 28.14 12.28
CA ASP A 45 34.70 28.31 11.43
C ASP A 45 34.32 28.21 9.94
N ARG A 46 33.40 27.32 9.56
CA ARG A 46 32.82 27.26 8.21
C ARG A 46 32.07 28.55 7.84
N LEU A 47 31.24 29.08 8.74
CA LEU A 47 30.52 30.34 8.52
C LEU A 47 31.49 31.53 8.35
N ARG A 48 32.58 31.57 9.12
CA ARG A 48 33.62 32.60 8.96
C ARG A 48 34.24 32.56 7.56
N ILE A 49 34.59 31.37 7.07
CA ILE A 49 35.15 31.19 5.74
C ILE A 49 34.15 31.64 4.66
N LEU A 50 32.88 31.26 4.79
CA LEU A 50 31.83 31.68 3.85
C LEU A 50 31.64 33.20 3.84
N LYS A 51 31.69 33.84 5.01
CA LYS A 51 31.61 35.30 5.14
C LYS A 51 32.76 36.00 4.42
N VAL A 52 34.00 35.58 4.66
CA VAL A 52 35.17 36.15 3.98
C VAL A 52 35.05 35.96 2.47
N LYS A 53 34.65 34.78 2.00
CA LYS A 53 34.44 34.53 0.56
C LYS A 53 33.38 35.43 -0.06
N ALA A 54 32.29 35.71 0.67
CA ALA A 54 31.25 36.61 0.21
C ALA A 54 31.72 38.08 0.17
N GLU A 55 32.53 38.50 1.15
CA GLU A 55 33.12 39.85 1.22
C GLU A 55 34.15 40.08 0.11
N THR A 56 34.98 39.09 -0.20
CA THR A 56 36.03 39.18 -1.23
C THR A 56 35.54 38.82 -2.64
N LYS A 57 34.23 38.71 -2.85
CA LYS A 57 33.66 38.31 -4.15
C LYS A 57 33.88 39.40 -5.20
N ASN A 58 34.36 39.01 -6.39
CA ASN A 58 34.42 39.92 -7.53
C ASN A 58 33.02 40.08 -8.14
N LYS A 59 32.56 41.32 -8.36
CA LYS A 59 31.23 41.60 -8.93
C LYS A 59 31.14 41.23 -10.41
N ASP A 60 32.27 41.24 -11.10
CA ASP A 60 32.36 40.99 -12.54
C ASP A 60 32.82 39.56 -12.86
N GLU A 61 32.79 38.66 -11.87
CA GLU A 61 33.17 37.26 -12.11
C GLU A 61 32.21 36.59 -13.09
N PHE A 62 32.77 35.89 -14.10
CA PHE A 62 32.01 35.10 -15.05
C PHE A 62 32.49 33.65 -15.09
N TYR A 63 31.54 32.73 -14.96
CA TYR A 63 31.72 31.28 -15.04
C TYR A 63 30.70 30.71 -16.01
N PHE A 64 31.10 29.82 -16.92
CA PHE A 64 30.19 29.20 -17.91
C PHE A 64 28.99 28.48 -17.28
N GLY A 65 29.12 28.01 -16.04
CA GLY A 65 28.01 27.39 -15.29
C GLY A 65 26.86 28.34 -14.97
N MET A 66 27.04 29.66 -15.08
CA MET A 66 25.98 30.65 -14.87
C MET A 66 24.95 30.66 -16.01
N ASN A 67 25.27 30.10 -17.18
CA ASN A 67 24.34 30.06 -18.30
C ASN A 67 23.13 29.13 -18.06
N GLY A 68 23.31 28.07 -17.26
CA GLY A 68 22.26 27.08 -16.97
C GLY A 68 21.71 27.11 -15.54
N ARG A 69 22.29 27.93 -14.66
CA ARG A 69 21.88 28.05 -13.26
C ARG A 69 21.20 29.39 -13.04
N LYS A 70 20.10 29.37 -12.28
CA LYS A 70 19.35 30.57 -11.93
C LYS A 70 19.41 30.84 -10.43
N THR A 71 19.33 32.10 -10.05
CA THR A 71 19.28 32.54 -8.65
C THR A 71 17.94 33.23 -8.43
N GLU A 72 17.19 32.80 -7.42
CA GLU A 72 15.90 33.37 -7.06
C GLU A 72 15.99 33.96 -5.65
N LYS A 73 15.62 35.24 -5.47
CA LYS A 73 15.71 35.96 -4.19
C LYS A 73 17.09 35.88 -3.52
N GLY A 74 18.17 35.80 -4.31
CA GLY A 74 19.55 35.71 -3.81
C GLY A 74 20.01 34.31 -3.41
N VAL A 75 19.22 33.26 -3.63
CA VAL A 75 19.59 31.86 -3.37
C VAL A 75 19.66 31.08 -4.69
N GLU A 76 20.67 30.22 -4.84
CA GLU A 76 20.81 29.34 -5.99
C GLU A 76 19.58 28.43 -6.10
N TYR A 77 18.86 28.51 -7.21
CA TYR A 77 17.78 27.58 -7.51
C TYR A 77 18.38 26.31 -8.10
N ARG A 78 18.12 25.18 -7.45
CA ARG A 78 18.44 23.85 -7.98
C ARG A 78 17.14 23.15 -8.37
N SER A 79 17.04 22.75 -9.64
CA SER A 79 15.93 21.90 -10.08
C SER A 79 15.95 20.59 -9.31
N ARG A 80 14.79 20.11 -8.86
CA ARG A 80 14.64 18.85 -8.10
C ARG A 80 14.72 17.59 -8.97
N GLY A 81 14.98 17.76 -10.27
CA GLY A 81 14.80 16.72 -11.28
C GLY A 81 13.43 16.86 -11.94
N GLY A 82 13.27 16.26 -13.13
CA GLY A 82 12.19 16.56 -14.07
C GLY A 82 12.73 17.46 -15.16
N GLU A 83 13.05 16.85 -16.30
CA GLU A 83 13.65 17.52 -17.45
C GLU A 83 12.60 18.41 -18.13
N GLY A 84 12.51 19.66 -17.66
CA GLY A 84 11.60 20.66 -18.21
C GLY A 84 10.12 20.29 -18.14
N ALA A 85 9.30 21.06 -18.85
CA ALA A 85 7.92 20.67 -19.14
C ALA A 85 7.96 19.52 -20.15
N LEU A 86 7.21 18.45 -19.89
CA LEU A 86 7.06 17.37 -20.86
C LEU A 86 6.39 17.92 -22.14
N PRO A 87 6.84 17.50 -23.32
CA PRO A 87 6.18 17.86 -24.56
C PRO A 87 4.77 17.26 -24.59
N GLU A 88 3.86 17.98 -25.24
CA GLU A 88 2.41 17.71 -25.20
C GLU A 88 2.04 16.33 -25.80
N ASP A 89 2.80 15.87 -26.79
CA ASP A 89 2.68 14.54 -27.38
C ASP A 89 2.94 13.43 -26.35
N MET A 90 4.01 13.56 -25.56
CA MET A 90 4.31 12.61 -24.48
C MET A 90 3.26 12.68 -23.38
N VAL A 91 2.77 13.87 -23.03
CA VAL A 91 1.68 14.04 -22.07
C VAL A 91 0.42 13.30 -22.55
N LYS A 92 0.04 13.43 -23.82
CA LYS A 92 -1.11 12.72 -24.42
C LYS A 92 -0.96 11.20 -24.34
N VAL A 93 0.24 10.68 -24.63
CA VAL A 93 0.52 9.25 -24.52
C VAL A 93 0.35 8.78 -23.07
N LEU A 94 0.93 9.49 -22.11
CA LEU A 94 0.79 9.16 -20.68
C LEU A 94 -0.68 9.18 -20.23
N LYS A 95 -1.45 10.19 -20.64
CA LYS A 95 -2.88 10.25 -20.34
C LYS A 95 -3.69 9.11 -20.97
N THR A 96 -3.33 8.69 -22.18
CA THR A 96 -3.96 7.55 -22.85
C THR A 96 -3.66 6.24 -22.11
N GLN A 97 -2.42 6.07 -21.64
CA GLN A 97 -2.02 4.92 -20.82
C GLN A 97 -2.78 4.89 -19.49
N ASP A 98 -2.88 6.04 -18.81
CA ASP A 98 -3.64 6.20 -17.57
C ASP A 98 -5.12 5.87 -17.78
N GLU A 99 -5.73 6.37 -18.86
CA GLU A 99 -7.13 6.07 -19.18
C GLU A 99 -7.33 4.57 -19.44
N GLY A 100 -6.42 3.94 -20.19
CA GLY A 100 -6.42 2.50 -20.41
C GLY A 100 -6.35 1.72 -19.10
N TYR A 101 -5.43 2.10 -18.21
CA TYR A 101 -5.30 1.49 -16.89
C TYR A 101 -6.59 1.64 -16.07
N LEU A 102 -7.14 2.85 -15.98
CA LEU A 102 -8.40 3.12 -15.26
C LEU A 102 -9.56 2.28 -15.79
N ARG A 103 -9.68 2.10 -17.11
CA ARG A 103 -10.69 1.22 -17.72
C ARG A 103 -10.52 -0.23 -17.27
N THR A 104 -9.29 -0.74 -17.20
CA THR A 104 -9.04 -2.11 -16.72
C THR A 104 -9.36 -2.27 -15.23
N VAL A 105 -8.96 -1.31 -14.40
CA VAL A 105 -9.26 -1.30 -12.96
C VAL A 105 -10.77 -1.22 -12.73
N ARG A 106 -11.49 -0.37 -13.48
CA ARG A 106 -12.95 -0.29 -13.43
C ARG A 106 -13.61 -1.62 -13.80
N LYS A 107 -13.19 -2.28 -14.89
CA LYS A 107 -13.73 -3.59 -15.29
C LYS A 107 -13.48 -4.66 -14.23
N LYS A 108 -12.29 -4.68 -13.62
CA LYS A 108 -11.98 -5.57 -12.49
C LYS A 108 -12.89 -5.28 -11.29
N GLY A 109 -13.12 -4.01 -10.98
CA GLY A 109 -14.05 -3.57 -9.93
C GLY A 109 -15.49 -4.01 -10.17
N LEU A 110 -16.03 -3.79 -11.38
CA LEU A 110 -17.37 -4.21 -11.76
C LEU A 110 -17.55 -5.73 -11.66
N LYS A 111 -16.59 -6.52 -12.17
CA LYS A 111 -16.63 -7.99 -12.04
C LYS A 111 -16.63 -8.45 -10.58
N ARG A 112 -15.88 -7.78 -9.71
CA ARG A 112 -15.88 -8.07 -8.27
C ARG A 112 -17.24 -7.77 -7.66
N ILE A 113 -17.84 -6.62 -8.01
CA ILE A 113 -19.20 -6.25 -7.56
C ILE A 113 -20.22 -7.28 -8.03
N ASP A 114 -20.20 -7.67 -9.30
CA ASP A 114 -21.14 -8.65 -9.85
C ASP A 114 -20.98 -10.02 -9.19
N ALA A 115 -19.73 -10.47 -8.97
CA ALA A 115 -19.46 -11.70 -8.24
C ALA A 115 -19.93 -11.64 -6.78
N THR A 116 -19.80 -10.50 -6.11
CA THR A 116 -20.34 -10.30 -4.76
C THR A 116 -21.87 -10.29 -4.79
N LYS A 117 -22.49 -9.62 -5.76
CA LYS A 117 -23.95 -9.60 -5.93
C LYS A 117 -24.49 -11.01 -6.16
N THR A 118 -23.93 -11.78 -7.09
CA THR A 118 -24.39 -13.15 -7.36
C THR A 118 -24.23 -14.05 -6.14
N ARG A 119 -23.11 -13.93 -5.41
CA ARG A 119 -22.91 -14.67 -4.15
C ARG A 119 -23.98 -14.30 -3.11
N LEU A 120 -24.29 -13.02 -2.94
CA LEU A 120 -25.34 -12.57 -2.02
C LEU A 120 -26.73 -13.03 -2.45
N THR A 121 -27.08 -12.89 -3.73
CA THR A 121 -28.37 -13.35 -4.26
C THR A 121 -28.53 -14.87 -4.09
N ALA A 122 -27.47 -15.66 -4.30
CA ALA A 122 -27.48 -17.10 -4.09
C ALA A 122 -27.60 -17.49 -2.61
N MET A 123 -27.08 -16.67 -1.68
CA MET A 123 -27.18 -16.92 -0.24
C MET A 123 -28.53 -16.55 0.36
N VAL A 124 -29.24 -15.59 -0.22
CA VAL A 124 -30.43 -14.99 0.42
C VAL A 124 -31.73 -15.23 -0.36
N ASP A 125 -31.72 -15.95 -1.49
CA ASP A 125 -32.91 -16.21 -2.33
C ASP A 125 -33.74 -14.93 -2.60
N LEU A 126 -33.06 -13.77 -2.68
CA LEU A 126 -33.64 -12.43 -2.82
C LEU A 126 -34.09 -12.12 -4.25
N VAL A 127 -34.66 -13.08 -4.97
CA VAL A 127 -35.50 -12.73 -6.12
C VAL A 127 -36.89 -12.54 -5.50
N PRO A 128 -37.34 -11.29 -5.25
CA PRO A 128 -38.67 -11.07 -4.70
C PRO A 128 -39.65 -11.72 -5.68
N THR A 129 -40.45 -12.65 -5.17
CA THR A 129 -41.56 -13.17 -5.95
C THR A 129 -42.54 -12.02 -6.21
N ALA A 130 -43.39 -12.11 -7.24
CA ALA A 130 -44.40 -11.08 -7.46
C ALA A 130 -45.29 -10.86 -6.21
N GLU A 131 -45.47 -11.92 -5.41
CA GLU A 131 -46.20 -11.90 -4.14
C GLU A 131 -45.44 -11.08 -3.07
N ASP A 132 -44.11 -11.15 -3.00
CA ASP A 132 -43.30 -10.33 -2.06
C ASP A 132 -43.22 -8.84 -2.46
N ILE A 133 -43.51 -8.51 -3.73
CA ILE A 133 -43.49 -7.12 -4.25
C ILE A 133 -44.84 -6.45 -3.98
N ASP A 134 -45.94 -7.20 -4.08
CA ASP A 134 -47.30 -6.70 -3.82
C ASP A 134 -47.55 -6.45 -2.32
N ASP A 135 -46.75 -7.04 -1.42
CA ASP A 135 -46.77 -6.81 0.03
C ASP A 135 -45.91 -5.62 0.50
N LEU A 136 -45.16 -4.98 -0.41
CA LEU A 136 -44.30 -3.83 -0.12
C LEU A 136 -45.01 -2.52 -0.49
N ASP A 137 -44.88 -1.48 0.34
CA ASP A 137 -45.41 -0.15 0.04
C ASP A 137 -44.86 0.39 -1.29
N ASP A 138 -45.71 1.04 -2.10
CA ASP A 138 -45.37 1.61 -3.42
C ASP A 138 -44.10 2.47 -3.39
N ASP A 139 -43.90 3.23 -2.30
CA ASP A 139 -42.72 4.08 -2.06
C ASP A 139 -41.42 3.26 -2.03
N VAL A 140 -41.46 2.07 -1.41
CA VAL A 140 -40.31 1.17 -1.25
C VAL A 140 -40.00 0.50 -2.58
N VAL A 141 -41.04 0.16 -3.34
CA VAL A 141 -40.92 -0.41 -4.69
C VAL A 141 -40.25 0.57 -5.65
N ASP A 142 -40.61 1.86 -5.60
CA ASP A 142 -39.97 2.92 -6.40
C ASP A 142 -38.49 3.12 -6.03
N ILE A 143 -38.16 3.08 -4.74
CA ILE A 143 -36.78 3.16 -4.27
C ILE A 143 -35.96 1.97 -4.80
N LEU A 144 -36.50 0.75 -4.74
CA LEU A 144 -35.83 -0.46 -5.23
C LEU A 144 -35.64 -0.48 -6.76
N ARG A 145 -36.56 0.12 -7.52
CA ARG A 145 -36.41 0.36 -8.97
C ARG A 145 -35.34 1.41 -9.26
N SER A 146 -35.33 2.51 -8.52
CA SER A 146 -34.32 3.57 -8.67
C SER A 146 -32.90 3.08 -8.33
N ALA A 147 -32.80 2.16 -7.36
CA ALA A 147 -31.55 1.50 -6.99
C ALA A 147 -31.13 0.38 -7.96
N GLY A 148 -31.96 0.04 -8.95
CA GLY A 148 -31.70 -0.98 -9.96
C GLY A 148 -31.73 -2.42 -9.42
N VAL A 149 -32.43 -2.65 -8.30
CA VAL A 149 -32.63 -3.98 -7.69
C VAL A 149 -33.80 -4.69 -8.38
N LEU A 150 -34.86 -3.95 -8.75
CA LEU A 150 -35.99 -4.44 -9.55
C LEU A 150 -35.86 -4.02 -11.03
N SER A 151 -36.41 -4.83 -11.94
CA SER A 151 -36.46 -4.49 -13.37
C SER A 151 -37.42 -3.32 -13.64
N PRO A 152 -37.09 -2.36 -14.53
CA PRO A 152 -38.00 -1.27 -14.86
C PRO A 152 -39.25 -1.80 -15.59
N GLU A 153 -40.43 -1.26 -15.25
CA GLU A 153 -41.70 -1.64 -15.88
C GLU A 153 -41.63 -1.40 -17.40
N LYS A 154 -41.97 -2.43 -18.18
CA LYS A 154 -42.22 -2.24 -19.62
C LYS A 154 -43.58 -1.55 -19.77
N SER A 155 -43.58 -0.28 -20.17
CA SER A 155 -44.79 0.47 -20.53
C SER A 155 -45.54 -0.22 -21.68
N SER A 156 -46.63 -0.90 -21.36
CA SER A 156 -47.48 -1.66 -22.29
C SER A 156 -48.59 -0.79 -22.89
N SER A 157 -48.22 0.13 -23.78
CA SER A 157 -49.18 0.77 -24.69
C SER A 157 -49.20 0.04 -26.04
N ARG A 158 -49.91 -1.09 -26.13
CA ARG A 158 -50.47 -1.62 -27.40
C ARG A 158 -51.59 -2.61 -27.09
N LYS A 159 -52.81 -2.18 -27.41
CA LYS A 159 -54.06 -2.95 -27.32
C LYS A 159 -54.03 -4.10 -28.34
N GLY A 160 -53.52 -5.25 -27.92
CA GLY A 160 -53.62 -6.52 -28.62
C GLY A 160 -54.04 -7.59 -27.63
N LYS A 161 -55.11 -8.32 -27.93
CA LYS A 161 -55.73 -9.33 -27.07
C LYS A 161 -54.81 -10.56 -26.97
N GLY A 162 -53.76 -10.46 -26.16
CA GLY A 162 -52.84 -11.55 -25.83
C GLY A 162 -53.14 -12.07 -24.43
N LYS A 163 -53.46 -13.36 -24.33
CA LYS A 163 -53.63 -14.09 -23.06
C LYS A 163 -52.37 -13.91 -22.20
N ALA A 164 -52.54 -13.45 -20.96
CA ALA A 164 -51.48 -13.47 -19.95
C ALA A 164 -51.05 -14.92 -19.73
N VAL A 165 -49.81 -15.24 -20.08
CA VAL A 165 -49.21 -16.55 -19.78
C VAL A 165 -48.80 -16.49 -18.32
N GLN A 166 -49.63 -17.08 -17.46
CA GLN A 166 -49.28 -17.27 -16.05
C GLN A 166 -48.03 -18.15 -15.95
N ALA A 167 -47.09 -17.75 -15.09
CA ALA A 167 -45.87 -18.49 -14.84
C ALA A 167 -46.23 -19.89 -14.34
N THR A 168 -45.66 -20.90 -14.99
CA THR A 168 -45.88 -22.30 -14.60
C THR A 168 -45.19 -22.57 -13.27
N PRO A 169 -45.86 -23.24 -12.31
CA PRO A 169 -45.25 -23.60 -11.04
C PRO A 169 -43.93 -24.37 -11.26
N ARG A 170 -42.90 -24.04 -10.46
CA ARG A 170 -41.53 -24.55 -10.63
C ARG A 170 -41.42 -26.07 -10.39
N HIS A 171 -42.40 -26.66 -9.71
CA HIS A 171 -42.52 -28.10 -9.53
C HIS A 171 -44.00 -28.48 -9.39
N ILE A 172 -44.53 -29.17 -10.40
CA ILE A 172 -45.92 -29.66 -10.44
C ILE A 172 -45.87 -31.17 -10.25
N VAL A 173 -46.52 -31.67 -9.20
CA VAL A 173 -46.68 -33.11 -8.96
C VAL A 173 -48.10 -33.50 -9.33
N PHE A 174 -48.26 -34.38 -10.32
CA PHE A 174 -49.56 -34.92 -10.70
C PHE A 174 -49.87 -36.16 -9.87
N VAL A 175 -51.10 -36.28 -9.42
CA VAL A 175 -51.56 -37.34 -8.53
C VAL A 175 -52.93 -37.84 -8.99
N ASP A 176 -53.16 -39.16 -8.98
CA ASP A 176 -54.31 -39.78 -9.66
C ASP A 176 -55.64 -39.74 -8.86
N ASN A 177 -55.60 -39.47 -7.54
CA ASN A 177 -56.79 -39.42 -6.68
C ASN A 177 -56.75 -38.23 -5.71
N ASP A 178 -57.91 -37.60 -5.49
CA ASP A 178 -58.05 -36.39 -4.65
C ASP A 178 -57.58 -36.57 -3.20
N ASP A 179 -57.66 -37.78 -2.66
CA ASP A 179 -57.19 -38.07 -1.30
C ASP A 179 -55.66 -38.15 -1.19
N GLN A 180 -54.98 -38.51 -2.27
CA GLN A 180 -53.51 -38.50 -2.32
C GLN A 180 -52.96 -37.07 -2.46
N ALA A 181 -53.68 -36.16 -3.12
CA ALA A 181 -53.31 -34.76 -3.21
C ALA A 181 -53.24 -34.09 -1.82
N LYS A 182 -54.15 -34.46 -0.90
CA LYS A 182 -54.19 -33.95 0.48
C LYS A 182 -52.99 -34.41 1.33
N VAL A 183 -52.41 -35.58 1.05
CA VAL A 183 -51.22 -36.11 1.73
C VAL A 183 -49.98 -35.27 1.42
N TYR A 184 -49.83 -34.85 0.16
CA TYR A 184 -48.73 -33.98 -0.26
C TYR A 184 -48.85 -32.55 0.28
N THR A 185 -50.07 -32.03 0.46
CA THR A 185 -50.26 -30.72 1.10
C THR A 185 -50.06 -30.75 2.63
N GLY A 186 -50.09 -31.93 3.25
CA GLY A 186 -50.04 -32.11 4.70
C GLY A 186 -48.72 -32.60 5.27
N SER A 187 -47.70 -32.86 4.45
CA SER A 187 -46.42 -33.46 4.89
C SER A 187 -45.20 -32.59 4.56
N SER A 188 -45.11 -31.42 5.17
CA SER A 188 -43.82 -30.72 5.32
C SER A 188 -43.08 -31.25 6.55
N SER A 189 -42.65 -32.52 6.53
CA SER A 189 -41.68 -33.04 7.51
C SER A 189 -40.30 -33.17 6.87
N SER A 190 -39.40 -32.33 7.35
CA SER A 190 -37.97 -32.24 7.07
C SER A 190 -37.20 -33.57 6.98
N GLN A 191 -36.33 -33.67 5.97
CA GLN A 191 -35.13 -34.50 6.00
C GLN A 191 -33.95 -33.68 5.45
N PRO A 192 -32.80 -33.62 6.15
CA PRO A 192 -31.58 -33.00 5.63
C PRO A 192 -30.78 -34.02 4.81
N VAL A 193 -30.37 -33.63 3.61
CA VAL A 193 -29.38 -34.39 2.82
C VAL A 193 -27.98 -33.92 3.18
N SER A 194 -27.18 -34.86 3.67
CA SER A 194 -25.74 -34.74 3.91
C SER A 194 -24.97 -34.56 2.60
N ALA A 195 -24.06 -33.59 2.54
CA ALA A 195 -23.04 -33.49 1.50
C ALA A 195 -21.68 -33.17 2.11
N ALA A 196 -20.72 -34.01 1.75
CA ALA A 196 -19.35 -34.05 2.20
C ALA A 196 -18.49 -32.92 1.61
N GLN A 197 -17.55 -32.47 2.44
CA GLN A 197 -16.14 -32.15 2.14
C GLN A 197 -15.77 -31.44 0.84
N ASP A 198 -15.14 -30.27 1.00
CA ASP A 198 -13.96 -29.92 0.21
C ASP A 198 -12.96 -29.15 1.09
N VAL A 199 -11.85 -29.81 1.42
CA VAL A 199 -10.73 -29.29 2.20
C VAL A 199 -9.82 -28.55 1.22
N TRP A 200 -9.75 -27.23 1.33
CA TRP A 200 -8.74 -26.45 0.64
C TRP A 200 -7.43 -26.51 1.43
N ALA A 201 -6.42 -27.12 0.82
CA ALA A 201 -5.05 -27.14 1.31
C ALA A 201 -4.49 -25.70 1.34
N SER A 202 -4.11 -25.26 2.54
CA SER A 202 -3.24 -24.10 2.77
C SER A 202 -1.79 -24.53 2.59
N GLU A 203 -1.12 -24.04 1.55
CA GLU A 203 0.33 -24.06 1.45
C GLU A 203 0.84 -22.73 2.03
N ASP A 204 1.27 -22.78 3.29
CA ASP A 204 2.13 -21.78 3.91
C ASP A 204 3.35 -22.52 4.49
N GLU A 205 4.51 -21.87 4.34
CA GLU A 205 5.79 -22.11 5.01
C GLU A 205 6.67 -23.27 4.49
N ASP A 206 7.73 -22.89 3.75
CA ASP A 206 9.06 -23.46 4.00
C ASP A 206 10.08 -22.31 4.02
N ASP A 207 10.45 -21.95 5.25
CA ASP A 207 11.44 -20.94 5.62
C ASP A 207 12.61 -21.73 6.22
N SER A 208 13.62 -22.05 5.42
CA SER A 208 14.87 -22.61 5.92
C SER A 208 15.99 -22.41 4.91
N GLU A 209 17.01 -21.64 5.28
CA GLU A 209 18.39 -22.13 5.35
C GLU A 209 19.35 -21.01 5.79
N GLY A 210 19.93 -21.22 6.96
CA GLY A 210 20.99 -20.38 7.51
C GLY A 210 22.30 -20.55 6.77
N TRP A 211 23.01 -19.44 6.56
CA TRP A 211 24.35 -19.45 6.00
C TRP A 211 25.33 -19.01 7.08
N SER A 212 26.14 -19.97 7.51
CA SER A 212 27.26 -19.78 8.43
C SER A 212 28.33 -18.88 7.81
N ASP A 213 28.75 -17.92 8.62
CA ASP A 213 29.85 -17.01 8.40
C ASP A 213 31.17 -17.80 8.46
N HIS A 214 31.83 -17.98 7.32
CA HIS A 214 33.21 -18.43 7.28
C HIS A 214 33.98 -17.53 6.32
N ASP A 215 34.48 -16.43 6.88
CA ASP A 215 35.60 -15.67 6.34
C ASP A 215 36.83 -16.59 6.29
N MET A 216 37.41 -16.76 5.10
CA MET A 216 38.79 -17.16 4.92
C MET A 216 39.47 -16.16 3.98
N ASP A 217 40.49 -15.54 4.54
CA ASP A 217 41.48 -14.66 3.94
C ASP A 217 42.57 -15.50 3.25
N GLU A 218 43.35 -14.85 2.38
CA GLU A 218 44.57 -15.28 1.68
C GLU A 218 44.45 -15.88 0.26
N GLY A 219 45.08 -15.18 -0.70
CA GLY A 219 45.34 -15.66 -2.06
C GLY A 219 45.67 -14.53 -3.05
N GLU A 220 46.93 -14.12 -3.12
CA GLU A 220 47.44 -13.24 -4.17
C GLU A 220 47.48 -13.96 -5.53
N GLY A 221 46.99 -13.29 -6.58
CA GLY A 221 47.50 -13.47 -7.95
C GLY A 221 46.85 -14.53 -8.84
N GLU A 222 45.55 -14.44 -9.12
CA GLU A 222 44.93 -15.00 -10.33
C GLU A 222 43.78 -14.07 -10.77
N GLU A 223 43.58 -13.89 -12.07
CA GLU A 223 42.49 -13.04 -12.59
C GLU A 223 41.12 -13.61 -12.16
N ASP A 224 40.47 -12.92 -11.21
CA ASP A 224 39.21 -13.31 -10.57
C ASP A 224 38.07 -13.50 -11.60
N GLN A 225 37.88 -14.74 -12.07
CA GLN A 225 36.78 -15.12 -12.99
C GLN A 225 35.38 -14.84 -12.39
N TYR A 226 35.30 -14.60 -11.08
CA TYR A 226 34.07 -14.31 -10.33
C TYR A 226 33.86 -12.82 -9.98
N ALA A 227 34.76 -11.92 -10.41
CA ALA A 227 34.63 -10.47 -10.24
C ALA A 227 33.25 -9.90 -10.65
N PRO A 228 32.63 -10.28 -11.78
CA PRO A 228 31.32 -9.72 -12.16
C PRO A 228 30.21 -10.15 -11.19
N GLN A 229 30.28 -11.36 -10.64
CA GLN A 229 29.25 -11.89 -9.73
C GLN A 229 29.37 -11.21 -8.34
N ARG A 230 30.59 -10.90 -7.91
CA ARG A 230 30.84 -10.10 -6.70
C ARG A 230 30.36 -8.66 -6.86
N ALA A 231 30.56 -8.06 -8.03
CA ALA A 231 30.04 -6.73 -8.35
C ALA A 231 28.49 -6.71 -8.34
N GLN A 232 27.85 -7.71 -8.94
CA GLN A 232 26.38 -7.86 -8.88
C GLN A 232 25.87 -8.06 -7.45
N LYS A 233 26.55 -8.86 -6.62
CA LYS A 233 26.19 -9.05 -5.21
C LYS A 233 26.36 -7.76 -4.39
N GLN A 234 27.41 -6.99 -4.65
CA GLN A 234 27.61 -5.68 -4.02
C GLN A 234 26.57 -4.65 -4.48
N GLU A 235 26.21 -4.67 -5.76
CA GLU A 235 25.16 -3.82 -6.32
C GLU A 235 23.79 -4.17 -5.75
N ALA A 236 23.45 -5.46 -5.65
CA ALA A 236 22.24 -5.95 -5.00
C ALA A 236 22.19 -5.54 -3.52
N LYS A 237 23.31 -5.66 -2.79
CA LYS A 237 23.42 -5.18 -1.39
C LYS A 237 23.24 -3.66 -1.30
N ARG A 238 23.75 -2.90 -2.27
CA ARG A 238 23.58 -1.44 -2.35
C ARG A 238 22.14 -1.05 -2.67
N GLN A 239 21.49 -1.77 -3.58
CA GLN A 239 20.08 -1.59 -3.92
C GLN A 239 19.17 -1.95 -2.74
N ALA A 240 19.46 -3.04 -2.02
CA ALA A 240 18.75 -3.42 -0.81
C ALA A 240 18.90 -2.36 0.31
N ALA A 241 20.12 -1.85 0.52
CA ALA A 241 20.36 -0.76 1.47
C ALA A 241 19.66 0.55 1.06
N ALA A 242 19.60 0.86 -0.24
CA ALA A 242 18.86 2.00 -0.75
C ALA A 242 17.34 1.84 -0.55
N LYS A 243 16.81 0.64 -0.80
CA LYS A 243 15.39 0.29 -0.57
C LYS A 243 15.03 0.37 0.92
N ALA A 244 15.88 -0.13 1.80
CA ALA A 244 15.69 -0.03 3.25
C ALA A 244 15.66 1.44 3.71
N ARG A 245 16.57 2.29 3.21
CA ARG A 245 16.56 3.74 3.49
C ARG A 245 15.29 4.41 2.97
N LEU A 246 14.83 4.03 1.78
CA LEU A 246 13.61 4.57 1.18
C LEU A 246 12.37 4.17 1.98
N CYS A 247 12.27 2.92 2.45
CA CYS A 247 11.22 2.48 3.38
C CYS A 247 11.22 3.29 4.68
N VAL A 248 12.38 3.54 5.29
CA VAL A 248 12.48 4.34 6.52
C VAL A 248 12.01 5.78 6.28
N LEU A 249 12.35 6.37 5.13
CA LEU A 249 11.89 7.70 4.76
C LEU A 249 10.39 7.74 4.52
N LEU A 250 9.82 6.74 3.83
CA LEU A 250 8.38 6.63 3.60
C LEU A 250 7.61 6.48 4.91
N TYR A 251 8.08 5.62 5.82
CA TYR A 251 7.48 5.46 7.15
C TYR A 251 7.50 6.77 7.93
N LYS A 252 8.63 7.49 7.88
CA LYS A 252 8.77 8.78 8.55
C LYS A 252 7.82 9.82 7.97
N THR A 253 7.70 9.90 6.64
CA THR A 253 6.75 10.82 6.00
C THR A 253 5.29 10.49 6.30
N ILE A 254 4.94 9.21 6.43
CA ILE A 254 3.59 8.78 6.80
C ILE A 254 3.29 9.14 8.26
N ILE A 255 4.25 8.95 9.17
CA ILE A 255 4.11 9.33 10.59
C ILE A 255 3.97 10.86 10.71
N ASP A 256 4.80 11.62 10.00
CA ASP A 256 4.74 13.09 10.01
C ASP A 256 3.39 13.58 9.45
N TYR A 257 2.85 12.94 8.41
CA TYR A 257 1.52 13.28 7.85
C TYR A 257 0.37 12.95 8.80
N LEU A 258 0.42 11.83 9.52
CA LEU A 258 -0.58 11.43 10.51
C LEU A 258 -0.52 12.26 11.80
N ALA A 259 0.60 12.92 12.08
CA ALA A 259 0.75 13.81 13.23
C ALA A 259 0.25 15.25 12.94
N GLU A 260 0.08 15.61 11.67
CA GLU A 260 -0.44 16.92 11.22
C GLU A 260 -1.96 16.94 11.00
N THR A 261 -2.63 15.77 11.00
CA THR A 261 -4.09 15.60 10.96
C THR A 261 -4.68 15.37 12.34
#